data_AF-A0A536M1Z2-F1
#
_entry.id   AF-A0A536M1Z2-F1
#
_cell.length_a   1.000
_cell.length_b   1.000
_cell.length_c   1.000
_cell.angle_alpha   90.00
_cell.angle_beta   90.00
_cell.angle_gamma   90.00
#
_symmetry.space_group_name_H-M   'P 1'
#
loop_
_entity.id
_entity.type
_entity.pdbx_description
1 polymer ?
#
loop_
_entity_poly.entity_id
_entity_poly.type
_entity_poly.pdbx_seq_one_letter_code
_entity_poly.pdbx_strand_id
1 'polypeptide(L)'
;MTGRERVEAALELKVADRPPVGAWGHTYREEWSPQDLAAITVERARRFGWDFVKFQPRASSFAEAFGSLYHPSGHRLRGPILSKPAVPDLDSWHSVEVVNRRALDDQVESIGIVARELGPDIPVIQTVFSPITVGGYLVGKSQSRVVRELRKHPETVGPALETIAEALVDFSRRSVAAGAAGIFYAISGYAGRNVM
;
A
#
# COMPACT_ATOMS: atom_id res chain seq x y z
N MET A 1 17.26 -19.44 -14.66
CA MET A 1 16.05 -19.40 -13.81
C MET A 1 15.23 -18.16 -14.12
N THR A 2 13.91 -18.21 -13.95
CA THR A 2 13.01 -17.05 -14.01
C THR A 2 13.11 -16.22 -12.72
N GLY A 3 12.52 -15.02 -12.72
CA GLY A 3 12.45 -14.20 -11.51
C GLY A 3 11.70 -14.90 -10.38
N ARG A 4 10.58 -15.55 -10.72
CA ARG A 4 9.79 -16.41 -9.85
C ARG A 4 10.62 -17.52 -9.21
N GLU A 5 11.32 -18.32 -10.01
CA GLU A 5 12.14 -19.43 -9.51
C GLU A 5 13.21 -18.94 -8.51
N ARG A 6 13.80 -17.77 -8.74
CA ARG A 6 14.76 -17.17 -7.80
C ARG A 6 14.10 -16.75 -6.49
N VAL A 7 12.91 -16.13 -6.55
CA VAL A 7 12.15 -15.72 -5.36
C VAL A 7 11.72 -16.94 -4.55
N GLU A 8 11.17 -17.96 -5.19
CA GLU A 8 10.73 -19.20 -4.54
C GLU A 8 11.90 -19.94 -3.90
N ALA A 9 13.04 -20.07 -4.59
CA ALA A 9 14.26 -20.62 -4.00
C ALA A 9 14.72 -19.83 -2.76
N ALA A 10 14.71 -18.50 -2.81
CA ALA A 10 15.11 -17.66 -1.68
C ALA A 10 14.16 -17.81 -0.47
N LEU A 11 12.84 -17.89 -0.69
CA LEU A 11 11.85 -18.12 0.36
C LEU A 11 11.99 -19.51 1.00
N GLU A 12 12.39 -20.50 0.22
CA GLU A 12 12.67 -21.86 0.68
C GLU A 12 14.07 -22.03 1.31
N LEU A 13 14.84 -20.94 1.45
CA LEU A 13 16.22 -20.95 1.95
C LEU A 13 17.16 -21.82 1.11
N LYS A 14 16.88 -21.95 -0.18
CA LYS A 14 17.70 -22.64 -1.19
C LYS A 14 18.60 -21.67 -1.95
N VAL A 15 19.55 -22.23 -2.71
CA VAL A 15 20.48 -21.46 -3.56
C VAL A 15 19.91 -21.36 -4.98
N ALA A 16 19.71 -20.13 -5.45
CA ALA A 16 19.39 -19.83 -6.84
C ALA A 16 20.67 -19.53 -7.66
N ASP A 17 20.54 -19.37 -8.98
CA ASP A 17 21.64 -18.98 -9.89
C ASP A 17 22.26 -17.61 -9.52
N ARG A 18 21.47 -16.71 -8.94
CA ARG A 18 21.87 -15.47 -8.24
C ARG A 18 20.76 -15.00 -7.29
N PRO A 19 21.05 -14.08 -6.33
CA PRO A 19 20.00 -13.50 -5.50
C PRO A 19 18.89 -12.81 -6.33
N PRO A 20 17.59 -12.95 -5.97
CA PRO A 20 16.50 -12.21 -6.60
C PRO A 20 16.59 -10.73 -6.24
N VAL A 21 16.36 -9.85 -7.21
CA VAL A 21 16.48 -8.39 -7.07
C VAL A 21 15.20 -7.70 -7.52
N GLY A 22 14.79 -6.71 -6.74
CA GLY A 22 13.72 -5.77 -7.08
C GLY A 22 13.93 -4.45 -6.34
N ALA A 23 13.34 -3.39 -6.87
CA ALA A 23 13.34 -2.07 -6.24
C ALA A 23 11.96 -1.45 -6.34
N TRP A 24 11.60 -0.61 -5.35
CA TRP A 24 10.32 0.09 -5.32
C TRP A 24 10.52 1.54 -4.92
N GLY A 25 9.56 2.37 -5.31
CA GLY A 25 9.54 3.79 -4.99
C GLY A 25 8.32 4.44 -5.60
N HIS A 26 7.95 5.60 -5.07
CA HIS A 26 6.79 6.32 -5.54
C HIS A 26 6.94 6.82 -6.98
N THR A 27 5.80 6.97 -7.63
CA THR A 27 5.66 7.58 -8.95
C THR A 27 4.61 8.69 -8.85
N TYR A 28 4.93 9.73 -8.07
CA TYR A 28 3.93 10.69 -7.57
C TYR A 28 3.06 11.37 -8.65
N ARG A 29 3.54 11.43 -9.90
CA ARG A 29 2.74 11.95 -11.03
C ARG A 29 1.82 10.87 -11.61
N GLU A 30 2.34 9.65 -11.75
CA GLU A 30 1.69 8.53 -12.44
C GLU A 30 0.73 7.74 -11.52
N GLU A 31 0.89 7.83 -10.20
CA GLU A 31 0.12 7.04 -9.23
C GLU A 31 -1.36 7.46 -9.05
N TRP A 32 -1.86 8.37 -9.88
CA TRP A 32 -3.24 8.89 -9.86
C TRP A 32 -4.18 8.22 -10.87
N SER A 33 -3.64 7.41 -11.79
CA SER A 33 -4.41 6.60 -12.75
C SER A 33 -3.95 5.15 -12.67
N PRO A 34 -4.87 4.16 -12.72
CA PRO A 34 -4.49 2.76 -12.80
C PRO A 34 -3.56 2.45 -13.98
N GLN A 35 -3.84 3.06 -15.13
CA GLN A 35 -3.13 2.87 -16.39
C GLN A 35 -1.72 3.46 -16.32
N ASP A 36 -1.57 4.70 -15.86
CA ASP A 36 -0.28 5.37 -15.79
C ASP A 36 0.64 4.69 -14.77
N LEU A 37 0.11 4.35 -13.58
CA LEU A 37 0.84 3.63 -12.55
C LEU A 37 1.30 2.25 -13.03
N ALA A 38 0.44 1.55 -13.78
CA ALA A 38 0.79 0.25 -14.34
C ALA A 38 1.88 0.39 -15.41
N ALA A 39 1.71 1.33 -16.35
CA ALA A 39 2.64 1.56 -17.45
C ALA A 39 4.05 1.88 -16.93
N ILE A 40 4.20 2.82 -16.00
CA ILE A 40 5.51 3.16 -15.44
C ILE A 40 6.12 2.01 -14.62
N THR A 41 5.29 1.20 -13.97
CA THR A 41 5.75 0.02 -13.21
C THR A 41 6.31 -1.04 -14.13
N VAL A 42 5.59 -1.36 -15.22
CA VAL A 42 6.00 -2.33 -16.24
C VAL A 42 7.26 -1.85 -16.96
N GLU A 43 7.32 -0.57 -17.35
CA GLU A 43 8.49 0.03 -18.00
C GLU A 43 9.73 -0.17 -17.13
N ARG A 44 9.66 0.16 -15.84
CA ARG A 44 10.79 0.02 -14.91
C ARG A 44 11.20 -1.43 -14.72
N ALA A 45 10.23 -2.33 -14.52
CA ALA A 45 10.52 -3.75 -14.35
C ALA A 45 11.27 -4.34 -15.56
N ARG A 46 10.82 -4.03 -16.78
CA ARG A 46 11.47 -4.46 -18.02
C ARG A 46 12.83 -3.79 -18.21
N ARG A 47 12.91 -2.48 -18.00
CA ARG A 47 14.15 -1.69 -18.18
C ARG A 47 15.29 -2.14 -17.30
N PHE A 48 14.98 -2.50 -16.05
CA PHE A 48 16.00 -2.86 -15.07
C PHE A 48 16.15 -4.38 -14.87
N GLY A 49 15.29 -5.19 -15.50
CA GLY A 49 15.37 -6.64 -15.41
C GLY A 49 15.09 -7.17 -14.00
N TRP A 50 14.06 -6.63 -13.34
CA TRP A 50 13.69 -7.07 -11.99
C TRP A 50 13.17 -8.52 -11.97
N ASP A 51 13.56 -9.26 -10.94
CA ASP A 51 13.10 -10.63 -10.71
C ASP A 51 11.70 -10.66 -10.09
N PHE A 52 11.31 -9.60 -9.40
CA PHE A 52 9.98 -9.40 -8.84
C PHE A 52 9.66 -7.91 -8.73
N VAL A 53 8.38 -7.60 -8.68
CA VAL A 53 7.90 -6.23 -8.47
C VAL A 53 7.18 -6.15 -7.14
N LYS A 54 7.73 -5.41 -6.18
CA LYS A 54 6.97 -4.95 -5.03
C LYS A 54 6.17 -3.71 -5.46
N PHE A 55 4.92 -3.93 -5.83
CA PHE A 55 4.04 -2.90 -6.38
C PHE A 55 3.84 -1.80 -5.34
N GLN A 56 4.12 -0.55 -5.74
CA GLN A 56 4.03 0.61 -4.87
C GLN A 56 2.75 1.38 -5.21
N PRO A 57 1.64 1.15 -4.47
CA PRO A 57 0.43 1.94 -4.66
C PRO A 57 0.66 3.38 -4.20
N ARG A 58 -0.26 4.25 -4.60
CA ARG A 58 -0.37 5.60 -4.05
C ARG A 58 -0.68 5.50 -2.56
N ALA A 59 0.27 5.86 -1.70
CA ALA A 59 0.14 5.64 -0.26
C ALA A 59 -1.07 6.35 0.37
N SER A 60 -1.49 7.50 -0.17
CA SER A 60 -2.65 8.23 0.32
C SER A 60 -3.98 7.52 0.04
N SER A 61 -4.03 6.59 -0.93
CA SER A 61 -5.27 5.90 -1.29
C SER A 61 -5.88 5.13 -0.12
N PHE A 62 -5.04 4.62 0.78
CA PHE A 62 -5.48 3.95 2.00
C PHE A 62 -6.26 4.89 2.92
N ALA A 63 -5.91 6.17 2.99
CA ALA A 63 -6.61 7.16 3.82
C ALA A 63 -7.78 7.81 3.08
N GLU A 64 -7.66 7.98 1.76
CA GLU A 64 -8.74 8.44 0.91
C GLU A 64 -9.92 7.49 0.93
N ALA A 65 -9.66 6.18 1.01
CA ALA A 65 -10.70 5.16 1.15
C ALA A 65 -11.66 5.43 2.31
N PHE A 66 -11.15 6.03 3.40
CA PHE A 66 -11.91 6.39 4.60
C PHE A 66 -12.18 7.89 4.71
N GLY A 67 -12.10 8.63 3.60
CA GLY A 67 -12.60 10.01 3.52
C GLY A 67 -11.57 11.11 3.73
N SER A 68 -10.28 10.79 3.84
CA SER A 68 -9.25 11.83 3.80
C SER A 68 -9.16 12.41 2.38
N LEU A 69 -8.99 13.72 2.26
CA LEU A 69 -8.87 14.39 0.97
C LEU A 69 -7.40 14.70 0.69
N TYR A 70 -6.92 14.23 -0.45
CA TYR A 70 -5.57 14.49 -0.96
C TYR A 70 -5.65 15.04 -2.38
N HIS A 71 -4.69 15.87 -2.75
CA HIS A 71 -4.53 16.35 -4.12
C HIS A 71 -3.09 16.10 -4.62
N PRO A 72 -2.88 15.97 -5.94
CA PRO A 72 -1.54 15.82 -6.50
C PRO A 72 -0.65 16.99 -6.13
N SER A 73 0.61 16.72 -5.80
CA SER A 73 1.61 17.77 -5.57
C SER A 73 2.06 18.46 -6.87
N GLY A 74 1.77 17.85 -8.02
CA GLY A 74 2.30 18.25 -9.32
C GLY A 74 3.80 17.97 -9.51
N HIS A 75 4.46 17.29 -8.55
CA HIS A 75 5.91 17.14 -8.53
C HIS A 75 6.36 15.67 -8.45
N ARG A 76 7.39 15.30 -9.21
CA ARG A 76 7.87 13.90 -9.33
C ARG A 76 8.43 13.31 -8.03
N LEU A 77 8.90 14.17 -7.12
CA LEU A 77 9.57 13.77 -5.87
C LEU A 77 8.81 14.19 -4.60
N ARG A 78 7.61 14.75 -4.72
CA ARG A 78 6.82 15.16 -3.54
C ARG A 78 5.51 14.40 -3.52
N GLY A 79 5.20 13.80 -2.37
CA GLY A 79 3.95 13.06 -2.18
C GLY A 79 2.70 13.92 -2.26
N PRO A 80 1.52 13.28 -2.37
CA PRO A 80 0.22 13.94 -2.32
C PRO A 80 0.09 14.90 -1.13
N ILE A 81 -0.63 16.00 -1.35
CA ILE A 81 -0.85 17.03 -0.33
C ILE A 81 -2.19 16.76 0.35
N LEU A 82 -2.16 16.51 1.67
CA LEU A 82 -3.36 16.37 2.49
C LEU A 82 -4.10 17.72 2.60
N SER A 83 -5.35 17.77 2.17
CA SER A 83 -6.24 18.92 2.35
C SER A 83 -7.19 18.76 3.54
N LYS A 84 -7.71 17.55 3.78
CA LYS A 84 -8.60 17.26 4.92
C LYS A 84 -8.34 15.86 5.50
N PRO A 85 -7.98 15.72 6.79
CA PRO A 85 -7.91 14.41 7.43
C PRO A 85 -9.33 13.85 7.65
N ALA A 86 -9.50 12.53 7.50
CA ALA A 86 -10.74 11.85 7.87
C ALA A 86 -11.03 11.91 9.38
N VAL A 87 -9.96 11.90 10.19
CA VAL A 87 -10.06 11.85 11.65
C VAL A 87 -9.35 13.08 12.24
N PRO A 88 -9.97 14.28 12.19
CA PRO A 88 -9.37 15.51 12.75
C PRO A 88 -9.26 15.50 14.28
N ASP A 89 -10.13 14.76 14.98
CA ASP A 89 -10.23 14.68 16.45
C ASP A 89 -10.53 13.24 16.92
N LEU A 90 -10.66 13.05 18.25
CA LEU A 90 -10.90 11.73 18.84
C LEU A 90 -12.30 11.19 18.49
N ASP A 91 -13.32 12.04 18.48
CA ASP A 91 -14.71 11.62 18.23
C ASP A 91 -14.88 11.09 16.80
N SER A 92 -14.12 11.64 15.85
CA SER A 92 -14.14 11.21 14.45
C SER A 92 -13.75 9.74 14.23
N TRP A 93 -13.09 9.07 15.20
CA TRP A 93 -12.82 7.63 15.12
C TRP A 93 -14.11 6.80 15.05
N HIS A 94 -15.20 7.26 15.68
CA HIS A 94 -16.47 6.55 15.68
C HIS A 94 -17.16 6.50 14.30
N SER A 95 -16.71 7.33 13.36
CA SER A 95 -17.27 7.43 12.01
C SER A 95 -16.34 6.89 10.93
N VAL A 96 -15.28 6.15 11.31
CA VAL A 96 -14.37 5.53 10.33
C VAL A 96 -15.11 4.41 9.60
N GLU A 97 -15.32 4.62 8.31
CA GLU A 97 -15.90 3.64 7.39
C GLU A 97 -15.34 3.85 5.98
N VAL A 98 -15.52 2.87 5.09
CA VAL A 98 -15.09 3.00 3.69
C VAL A 98 -16.10 3.87 2.93
N VAL A 99 -15.73 5.13 2.69
CA VAL A 99 -16.58 6.11 1.96
C VAL A 99 -16.13 6.32 0.51
N ASN A 100 -14.92 5.90 0.16
CA ASN A 100 -14.37 6.02 -1.21
C ASN A 100 -13.62 4.75 -1.62
N ARG A 101 -14.37 3.67 -1.84
CA ARG A 101 -13.80 2.38 -2.28
C ARG A 101 -12.94 2.49 -3.54
N ARG A 102 -13.28 3.42 -4.44
CA ARG A 102 -12.56 3.65 -5.70
C ARG A 102 -11.06 3.90 -5.50
N ALA A 103 -10.69 4.59 -4.41
CA ALA A 103 -9.28 4.84 -4.09
C ALA A 103 -8.45 3.55 -3.98
N LEU A 104 -9.03 2.48 -3.45
CA LEU A 104 -8.42 1.15 -3.40
C LEU A 104 -8.62 0.36 -4.69
N ASP A 105 -9.80 0.47 -5.31
CA ASP A 105 -10.11 -0.23 -6.57
C ASP A 105 -9.13 0.14 -7.69
N ASP A 106 -8.74 1.42 -7.79
CA ASP A 106 -7.75 1.89 -8.76
C ASP A 106 -6.39 1.18 -8.58
N GLN A 107 -6.01 0.87 -7.33
CA GLN A 107 -4.76 0.17 -7.04
C GLN A 107 -4.85 -1.33 -7.36
N VAL A 108 -6.03 -1.94 -7.22
CA VAL A 108 -6.30 -3.32 -7.65
C VAL A 108 -6.28 -3.44 -9.17
N GLU A 109 -6.90 -2.48 -9.88
CA GLU A 109 -6.89 -2.44 -11.34
C GLU A 109 -5.44 -2.32 -11.85
N SER A 110 -4.66 -1.41 -11.28
CA SER A 110 -3.27 -1.19 -11.67
C SER A 110 -2.41 -2.43 -11.48
N ILE A 111 -2.43 -3.07 -10.30
CA ILE A 111 -1.63 -4.29 -10.09
C ILE A 111 -2.04 -5.43 -11.00
N GLY A 112 -3.33 -5.55 -11.35
CA GLY A 112 -3.80 -6.55 -12.31
C GLY A 112 -3.30 -6.31 -13.73
N ILE A 113 -3.19 -5.05 -14.16
CA ILE A 113 -2.53 -4.70 -15.43
C ILE A 113 -1.04 -5.09 -15.38
N VAL A 114 -0.33 -4.73 -14.31
CA VAL A 114 1.11 -5.04 -14.16
C VAL A 114 1.36 -6.55 -14.17
N ALA A 115 0.58 -7.33 -13.40
CA ALA A 115 0.72 -8.78 -13.34
C ALA A 115 0.51 -9.44 -14.70
N ARG A 116 -0.50 -9.00 -15.47
CA ARG A 116 -0.74 -9.48 -16.83
C ARG A 116 0.40 -9.13 -17.78
N GLU A 117 0.91 -7.90 -17.72
CA GLU A 117 1.96 -7.41 -18.63
C GLU A 117 3.34 -8.03 -18.36
N LEU A 118 3.66 -8.38 -17.12
CA LEU A 118 4.93 -9.00 -16.76
C LEU A 118 4.89 -10.53 -16.82
N GLY A 119 3.69 -11.11 -16.88
CA GLY A 119 3.51 -12.55 -17.01
C GLY A 119 3.85 -13.32 -15.73
N PRO A 120 3.79 -14.66 -15.79
CA PRO A 120 3.94 -15.50 -14.59
C PRO A 120 5.36 -15.53 -14.03
N ASP A 121 6.36 -15.22 -14.84
CA ASP A 121 7.79 -15.37 -14.51
C ASP A 121 8.35 -14.27 -13.61
N ILE A 122 7.62 -13.16 -13.46
CA ILE A 122 8.01 -12.01 -12.62
C ILE A 122 6.86 -11.77 -11.62
N PRO A 123 6.94 -12.31 -10.39
CA PRO A 123 5.89 -12.12 -9.40
C PRO A 123 5.71 -10.64 -9.05
N VAL A 124 4.46 -10.19 -9.06
CA VAL A 124 4.05 -8.83 -8.65
C VAL A 124 3.36 -8.93 -7.30
N ILE A 125 3.89 -8.24 -6.29
CA ILE A 125 3.48 -8.33 -4.90
C ILE A 125 2.79 -7.02 -4.51
N GLN A 126 1.57 -7.09 -4.00
CA GLN A 126 0.82 -5.91 -3.56
C GLN A 126 1.38 -5.37 -2.25
N THR A 127 1.52 -4.05 -2.11
CA THR A 127 1.80 -3.43 -0.80
C THR A 127 0.49 -3.19 -0.05
N VAL A 128 0.40 -3.66 1.18
CA VAL A 128 -0.76 -3.41 2.06
C VAL A 128 -0.23 -2.87 3.38
N PHE A 129 -0.69 -1.68 3.79
CA PHE A 129 -0.32 -1.10 5.07
C PHE A 129 -1.00 -1.82 6.23
N SER A 130 -0.38 -1.81 7.41
CA SER A 130 -1.05 -2.23 8.64
C SER A 130 -2.19 -1.28 9.02
N PRO A 131 -3.22 -1.75 9.74
CA PRO A 131 -4.34 -0.88 10.14
C PRO A 131 -3.88 0.38 10.89
N ILE A 132 -2.90 0.24 11.79
CA ILE A 132 -2.34 1.40 12.51
C ILE A 132 -1.57 2.36 11.58
N THR A 133 -0.92 1.85 10.54
CA THR A 133 -0.27 2.70 9.53
C THR A 133 -1.31 3.52 8.78
N VAL A 134 -2.43 2.91 8.37
CA VAL A 134 -3.54 3.62 7.74
C VAL A 134 -4.13 4.65 8.71
N GLY A 135 -4.38 4.28 9.97
CA GLY A 135 -4.83 5.20 11.01
C GLY A 135 -3.90 6.41 11.19
N GLY A 136 -2.59 6.20 11.05
CA GLY A 136 -1.59 7.26 10.99
C GLY A 136 -1.82 8.29 9.88
N TYR A 137 -2.27 7.86 8.70
CA TYR A 137 -2.64 8.77 7.63
C TYR A 137 -4.00 9.45 7.87
N LEU A 138 -4.94 8.79 8.56
CA LEU A 138 -6.26 9.37 8.87
C LEU A 138 -6.19 10.54 9.83
N VAL A 139 -5.27 10.51 10.80
CA VAL A 139 -5.06 11.60 11.78
C VAL A 139 -4.29 12.80 11.22
N GLY A 140 -3.80 12.69 9.98
CA GLY A 140 -3.14 13.76 9.25
C GLY A 140 -1.71 14.05 9.71
N LYS A 141 -1.40 15.33 9.98
CA LYS A 141 0.00 15.81 10.14
C LYS A 141 0.72 15.23 11.36
N SER A 142 -0.01 14.80 12.39
CA SER A 142 0.58 14.23 13.60
C SER A 142 0.42 12.72 13.60
N GLN A 143 1.19 12.01 12.78
CA GLN A 143 1.07 10.55 12.66
C GLN A 143 1.27 9.80 13.99
N SER A 144 1.99 10.37 14.96
CA SER A 144 2.15 9.79 16.31
C SER A 144 0.87 9.88 17.17
N ARG A 145 -0.11 10.70 16.78
CA ARG A 145 -1.39 10.84 17.47
C ARG A 145 -2.16 9.53 17.53
N VAL A 146 -2.15 8.74 16.45
CA VAL A 146 -2.88 7.44 16.41
C VAL A 146 -2.46 6.53 17.56
N VAL A 147 -1.16 6.47 17.87
CA VAL A 147 -0.64 5.61 18.94
C VAL A 147 -1.05 6.14 20.30
N ARG A 148 -0.97 7.46 20.50
CA ARG A 148 -1.37 8.09 21.76
C ARG A 148 -2.86 7.87 22.03
N GLU A 149 -3.71 8.04 21.02
CA GLU A 149 -5.15 7.86 21.15
C GLU A 149 -5.52 6.39 21.35
N LEU A 150 -4.89 5.46 20.62
CA LEU A 150 -5.09 4.03 20.83
C LEU A 150 -4.75 3.60 22.26
N ARG A 151 -3.67 4.13 22.85
CA ARG A 151 -3.30 3.80 24.24
C ARG A 151 -4.25 4.36 25.28
N LYS A 152 -4.77 5.57 25.04
CA LYS A 152 -5.62 6.28 26.01
C LYS A 152 -7.10 5.91 25.89
N HIS A 153 -7.53 5.56 24.68
CA HIS A 153 -8.93 5.31 24.30
C HIS A 153 -9.02 4.07 23.39
N PRO A 154 -8.53 2.89 23.82
CA PRO A 154 -8.55 1.67 23.01
C PRO A 154 -9.97 1.25 22.61
N GLU A 155 -10.97 1.55 23.43
CA GLU A 155 -12.40 1.32 23.16
C GLU A 155 -12.94 2.17 22.01
N THR A 156 -12.35 3.33 21.75
CA THR A 156 -12.74 4.23 20.66
C THR A 156 -11.94 3.93 19.39
N VAL A 157 -10.61 3.79 19.50
CA VAL A 157 -9.73 3.62 18.33
C VAL A 157 -9.69 2.18 17.84
N GLY A 158 -9.77 1.20 18.76
CA GLY A 158 -9.71 -0.23 18.44
C GLY A 158 -10.75 -0.67 17.40
N PRO A 159 -12.06 -0.39 17.60
CA PRO A 159 -13.09 -0.73 16.62
C PRO A 159 -12.84 -0.12 15.24
N ALA A 160 -12.36 1.13 15.17
CA ALA A 160 -12.03 1.76 13.90
C ALA A 160 -10.84 1.09 13.19
N LEU A 161 -9.83 0.63 13.95
CA LEU A 161 -8.73 -0.15 13.39
C LEU A 161 -9.20 -1.53 12.89
N GLU A 162 -10.21 -2.13 13.52
CA GLU A 162 -10.83 -3.37 13.04
C GLU A 162 -11.55 -3.13 11.70
N THR A 163 -12.35 -2.07 11.58
CA THR A 163 -12.98 -1.66 10.31
C THR A 163 -11.95 -1.44 9.20
N ILE A 164 -10.81 -0.81 9.53
CA ILE A 164 -9.70 -0.65 8.60
C ILE A 164 -9.11 -2.03 8.22
N ALA A 165 -8.92 -2.92 9.18
CA ALA A 165 -8.38 -4.26 8.94
C ALA A 165 -9.28 -5.07 7.99
N GLU A 166 -10.60 -5.06 8.20
CA GLU A 166 -11.57 -5.74 7.33
C GLU A 166 -11.47 -5.25 5.88
N ALA A 167 -11.40 -3.94 5.68
CA ALA A 167 -11.23 -3.33 4.34
C ALA A 167 -9.89 -3.71 3.69
N LEU A 168 -8.80 -3.80 4.48
CA LEU A 168 -7.49 -4.20 3.99
C LEU A 168 -7.43 -5.70 3.64
N VAL A 169 -8.18 -6.55 4.35
CA VAL A 169 -8.34 -7.97 4.01
C VAL A 169 -9.09 -8.11 2.68
N ASP A 170 -10.19 -7.38 2.48
CA ASP A 170 -10.90 -7.35 1.19
C ASP A 170 -9.98 -6.86 0.05
N PHE A 171 -9.27 -5.75 0.26
CA PHE A 171 -8.29 -5.23 -0.70
C PHE A 171 -7.19 -6.23 -1.05
N SER A 172 -6.68 -6.96 -0.06
CA SER A 172 -5.67 -8.00 -0.26
C SER A 172 -6.20 -9.15 -1.10
N ARG A 173 -7.41 -9.65 -0.79
CA ARG A 173 -8.07 -10.72 -1.57
C ARG A 173 -8.29 -10.32 -3.02
N ARG A 174 -8.79 -9.10 -3.24
CA ARG A 174 -9.00 -8.56 -4.60
C ARG A 174 -7.70 -8.36 -5.35
N SER A 175 -6.63 -7.95 -4.68
CA SER A 175 -5.31 -7.82 -5.30
C SER A 175 -4.75 -9.17 -5.77
N VAL A 176 -4.88 -10.22 -4.95
CA VAL A 176 -4.50 -11.59 -5.35
C VAL A 176 -5.37 -12.08 -6.51
N ALA A 177 -6.69 -11.88 -6.43
CA ALA A 177 -7.61 -12.25 -7.52
C ALA A 177 -7.30 -11.50 -8.83
N ALA A 178 -6.75 -10.29 -8.76
CA ALA A 178 -6.31 -9.52 -9.92
C ALA A 178 -4.97 -10.00 -10.51
N GLY A 179 -4.26 -10.92 -9.85
CA GLY A 179 -3.01 -11.51 -10.33
C GLY A 179 -1.79 -11.22 -9.46
N ALA A 180 -1.94 -10.57 -8.31
CA ALA A 180 -0.81 -10.42 -7.38
C ALA A 180 -0.35 -11.79 -6.87
N ALA A 181 0.97 -12.02 -6.91
CA ALA A 181 1.61 -13.25 -6.43
C ALA A 181 1.66 -13.33 -4.89
N GLY A 182 1.37 -12.23 -4.19
CA GLY A 182 1.37 -12.17 -2.74
C GLY A 182 1.19 -10.74 -2.20
N ILE A 183 1.34 -10.61 -0.89
CA ILE A 183 1.19 -9.35 -0.16
C ILE A 183 2.49 -9.02 0.59
N PHE A 184 2.98 -7.79 0.41
CA PHE A 184 3.97 -7.15 1.26
C PHE A 184 3.25 -6.36 2.35
N TYR A 185 3.20 -6.91 3.56
CA TYR A 185 2.55 -6.29 4.71
C TYR A 185 3.48 -5.25 5.37
N ALA A 186 3.10 -3.97 5.26
CA ALA A 186 3.95 -2.85 5.62
C ALA A 186 3.48 -2.18 6.93
N ILE A 187 4.29 -2.34 7.98
CA ILE A 187 4.11 -1.76 9.33
C ILE A 187 4.79 -0.39 9.50
N SER A 188 4.95 0.34 8.38
CA SER A 188 5.78 1.53 8.24
C SER A 188 5.55 2.57 9.34
N GLY A 189 6.62 2.93 10.05
CA GLY A 189 6.58 3.99 11.06
C GLY A 189 6.04 3.59 12.43
N TYR A 190 5.57 2.34 12.61
CA TYR A 190 4.94 1.88 13.87
C TYR A 190 5.61 0.65 14.51
N ALA A 191 6.65 0.10 13.88
CA ALA A 191 7.40 -1.05 14.38
C ALA A 191 8.75 -0.66 15.03
N GLY A 192 8.84 0.55 15.59
CA GLY A 192 10.04 1.06 16.25
C GLY A 192 9.91 1.06 17.77
N ARG A 193 11.02 0.81 18.48
CA ARG A 193 11.10 0.83 19.96
C ARG A 193 10.54 2.12 20.57
N ASN A 194 10.71 3.26 19.89
CA ASN A 194 10.32 4.58 20.39
C ASN A 194 8.91 5.00 19.92
N VAL A 195 8.22 4.14 19.17
CA VAL A 195 6.86 4.38 18.69
C VAL A 195 5.87 3.67 19.60
N MET A 196 6.17 2.43 19.98
CA MET A 196 5.47 1.67 21.03
C MET A 196 5.82 2.13 22.45
#